data_AF-A0AAW6XT86-F1
#
_entry.id   AF-A0AAW6XT86-F1
#
_cell.length_a   1.000
_cell.length_b   1.000
_cell.length_c   1.000
_cell.angle_alpha   90.00
_cell.angle_beta   90.00
_cell.angle_gamma   90.00
#
_symmetry.space_group_name_H-M   'P 1'
#
loop_
_entity.id
_entity.type
_entity.pdbx_description
1 polymer ?
#
loop_
_entity_poly.entity_id
_entity_poly.type
_entity_poly.pdbx_seq_one_letter_code
_entity_poly.pdbx_strand_id
1 'polypeptide(L)'
;MNKKVKDNPAIYMYWDQKRNVLDPKKLSSNSLKYAYWSCPYCQHHWEAKIIDVQLDSYEYLRCCPHCGLGERSIDENESVLQVYPDFRNYINYSIERDEELDEKLLTLPFNSKRKFNFKCPTCQLSWKDSATNKRLFQLTSGDLFHFGCNETTYHCDYKSVYPNLAKIYSDHLNKFKFNELKLSYNITVPIHWECDKCHCKFELSIDRLLNRIKRGGHYCLECHSSFEELLDKDYEVSPLSFLNSSMLKEWSERNNITPNQVDALSNVHVLWECTNCHGEYSCSPFEKTDRSCPFCSNREKLQDFNTLNETHPYLKEFWDLSNERDFSEYWFKSKNVVSWVCPCCKINFQCSPAEMISRTDLENQNFQTCPNQCDWRTEVFKNNIFIKEPKLIKEWSDKNKIPIHLAQTTIETKKYWWDCSKCHGTYLCSIPIRREVSQCCPYCNNDKPLKGYNTFDYLYPELAKLWAPNNKVSIDSFVPLLTEKRFYLWRCKECNFEFHERFSIILNKYLNSETKDLKEMCPFCAELKERQDNISFEDLMNEWDYLNNLILGDPERIPNNTQLRFWWICKNNPEHRYRMAIVDKIANVKRSIEPCIFCKGRRRKREHFVPYRKI
;
A
#
# COMPACT_ATOMS: atom_id res chain seq x y z
N MET A 1 -3.92 -4.02 -20.15
CA MET A 1 -2.63 -3.58 -19.56
C MET A 1 -1.71 -4.78 -19.31
N ASN A 2 -0.67 -5.02 -20.13
CA ASN A 2 0.35 -6.08 -19.92
C ASN A 2 1.20 -5.83 -18.67
N LYS A 3 0.74 -6.24 -17.47
CA LYS A 3 1.57 -6.17 -16.23
C LYS A 3 2.86 -6.98 -16.50
N LYS A 4 3.99 -6.68 -15.86
CA LYS A 4 5.13 -7.60 -15.91
C LYS A 4 4.90 -8.70 -14.89
N VAL A 5 5.57 -9.85 -15.05
CA VAL A 5 5.41 -10.94 -14.08
C VAL A 5 5.76 -10.44 -12.68
N LYS A 6 6.87 -9.70 -12.51
CA LYS A 6 7.26 -9.10 -11.21
C LYS A 6 6.22 -8.14 -10.61
N ASP A 7 5.51 -7.42 -11.46
CA ASP A 7 4.58 -6.37 -11.03
C ASP A 7 3.15 -6.90 -10.80
N ASN A 8 2.94 -8.21 -11.00
CA ASN A 8 1.73 -8.87 -10.52
C ASN A 8 2.08 -9.78 -9.33
N PRO A 9 1.88 -9.29 -8.09
CA PRO A 9 2.19 -10.04 -6.87
C PRO A 9 1.56 -11.43 -6.85
N ALA A 10 0.34 -11.57 -7.41
CA ALA A 10 -0.41 -12.81 -7.41
C ALA A 10 0.27 -13.96 -8.18
N ILE A 11 1.00 -13.67 -9.27
CA ILE A 11 1.74 -14.71 -10.03
C ILE A 11 3.25 -14.64 -9.76
N TYR A 12 3.81 -13.47 -9.43
CA TYR A 12 5.23 -13.32 -9.19
C TYR A 12 5.72 -14.14 -8.01
N MET A 13 4.88 -14.26 -6.98
CA MET A 13 5.17 -15.04 -5.80
C MET A 13 5.42 -16.53 -6.13
N TYR A 14 4.88 -17.01 -7.26
CA TYR A 14 5.07 -18.36 -7.76
C TYR A 14 6.25 -18.48 -8.73
N TRP A 15 7.04 -17.44 -8.97
CA TRP A 15 8.15 -17.47 -9.94
C TRP A 15 9.37 -18.21 -9.39
N ASP A 16 9.86 -19.24 -10.09
CA ASP A 16 11.05 -19.98 -9.67
C ASP A 16 12.34 -19.25 -10.08
N GLN A 17 12.93 -18.50 -9.15
CA GLN A 17 14.16 -17.73 -9.39
C GLN A 17 15.39 -18.61 -9.70
N LYS A 18 15.41 -19.87 -9.27
CA LYS A 18 16.57 -20.76 -9.40
C LYS A 18 16.57 -21.49 -10.74
N ARG A 19 15.39 -21.91 -11.23
CA ARG A 19 15.24 -22.65 -12.48
C ARG A 19 15.01 -21.77 -13.70
N ASN A 20 14.46 -20.57 -13.53
CA ASN A 20 14.30 -19.65 -14.64
C ASN A 20 15.60 -18.91 -14.96
N VAL A 21 16.05 -19.06 -16.19
CA VAL A 21 16.99 -18.14 -16.86
C VAL A 21 16.31 -16.87 -17.40
N LEU A 22 14.99 -16.81 -17.29
CA LEU A 22 14.12 -15.75 -17.76
C LEU A 22 13.94 -14.65 -16.70
N ASP A 23 14.07 -13.38 -17.09
CA ASP A 23 13.96 -12.25 -16.16
C ASP A 23 12.49 -11.81 -15.95
N PRO A 24 11.89 -12.04 -14.76
CA PRO A 24 10.49 -11.70 -14.46
C PRO A 24 10.21 -10.20 -14.45
N LYS A 25 11.26 -9.36 -14.34
CA LYS A 25 11.16 -7.89 -14.46
C LYS A 25 10.92 -7.46 -15.90
N LYS A 26 11.37 -8.29 -16.86
CA LYS A 26 11.32 -8.00 -18.30
C LYS A 26 10.16 -8.71 -19.00
N LEU A 27 9.64 -9.81 -18.44
CA LEU A 27 8.56 -10.59 -19.03
C LEU A 27 7.16 -10.03 -18.72
N SER A 28 6.30 -10.00 -19.75
CA SER A 28 4.88 -9.64 -19.61
C SER A 28 4.11 -10.76 -18.92
N SER A 29 3.21 -10.43 -17.98
CA SER A 29 2.25 -11.31 -17.35
C SER A 29 1.23 -11.89 -18.35
N ASN A 30 1.06 -11.25 -19.51
CA ASN A 30 0.24 -11.78 -20.61
C ASN A 30 1.11 -12.44 -21.71
N SER A 31 2.33 -12.86 -21.37
CA SER A 31 3.25 -13.49 -22.31
C SER A 31 2.85 -14.94 -22.60
N LEU A 32 2.90 -15.36 -23.87
CA LEU A 32 2.69 -16.76 -24.28
C LEU A 32 3.93 -17.65 -24.04
N LYS A 33 5.03 -17.08 -23.53
CA LYS A 33 6.26 -17.84 -23.20
C LYS A 33 6.05 -18.72 -21.97
N TYR A 34 6.65 -19.92 -22.00
CA TYR A 34 6.74 -20.82 -20.86
C TYR A 34 7.78 -20.33 -19.86
N ALA A 35 7.50 -20.54 -18.57
CA ALA A 35 8.41 -20.31 -17.47
C ALA A 35 8.24 -21.40 -16.42
N TYR A 36 9.26 -21.58 -15.58
CA TYR A 36 9.21 -22.45 -14.41
C TYR A 36 8.61 -21.70 -13.23
N TRP A 37 7.75 -22.36 -12.49
CA TRP A 37 7.07 -21.78 -11.35
C TRP A 37 7.31 -22.69 -10.16
N SER A 38 7.50 -22.08 -9.00
CA SER A 38 7.71 -22.76 -7.72
C SER A 38 6.62 -22.29 -6.79
N CYS A 39 5.80 -23.20 -6.28
CA CYS A 39 4.77 -22.82 -5.34
C CYS A 39 5.49 -22.31 -4.09
N PRO A 40 5.27 -21.06 -3.65
CA PRO A 40 5.62 -20.56 -2.33
C PRO A 40 4.59 -21.07 -1.31
N TYR A 41 3.64 -21.93 -1.74
CA TYR A 41 2.67 -22.66 -0.92
C TYR A 41 2.82 -24.21 -0.76
N CYS A 42 3.55 -24.97 -1.61
CA CYS A 42 3.86 -26.40 -1.33
C CYS A 42 5.24 -26.89 -1.84
N GLN A 43 6.10 -25.99 -2.31
CA GLN A 43 7.43 -26.26 -2.88
C GLN A 43 7.39 -27.09 -4.18
N HIS A 44 6.19 -27.34 -4.74
CA HIS A 44 6.05 -27.96 -6.04
C HIS A 44 6.54 -27.03 -7.15
N HIS A 45 7.31 -27.60 -8.07
CA HIS A 45 7.82 -26.90 -9.24
C HIS A 45 7.12 -27.41 -10.50
N TRP A 46 6.58 -26.52 -11.32
CA TRP A 46 5.94 -26.88 -12.59
C TRP A 46 6.33 -25.91 -13.71
N GLU A 47 5.99 -26.24 -14.94
CA GLU A 47 6.21 -25.40 -16.11
C GLU A 47 4.86 -25.04 -16.76
N ALA A 48 4.62 -23.75 -16.99
CA ALA A 48 3.38 -23.26 -17.59
C ALA A 48 3.60 -21.94 -18.33
N LYS A 49 2.69 -21.56 -19.24
CA LYS A 49 2.74 -20.25 -19.90
C LYS A 49 2.40 -19.14 -18.91
N ILE A 50 3.09 -18.01 -19.05
CA ILE A 50 2.92 -16.87 -18.16
C ILE A 50 1.50 -16.29 -18.21
N ILE A 51 0.86 -16.26 -19.38
CA ILE A 51 -0.52 -15.81 -19.53
C ILE A 51 -1.55 -16.75 -18.89
N ASP A 52 -1.29 -18.06 -18.89
CA ASP A 52 -2.23 -19.05 -18.32
C ASP A 52 -2.27 -18.90 -16.79
N VAL A 53 -1.09 -18.82 -16.14
CA VAL A 53 -0.95 -18.56 -14.69
C VAL A 53 -1.54 -17.19 -14.30
N GLN A 54 -1.46 -16.20 -15.20
CA GLN A 54 -2.08 -14.88 -15.03
C GLN A 54 -3.62 -14.93 -15.10
N LEU A 55 -4.19 -15.69 -16.03
CA LEU A 55 -5.64 -15.87 -16.13
C LEU A 55 -6.19 -16.65 -14.94
N ASP A 56 -5.48 -17.71 -14.53
CA ASP A 56 -5.81 -18.47 -13.33
C ASP A 56 -5.79 -17.60 -12.06
N SER A 57 -4.90 -16.58 -12.00
CA SER A 57 -4.87 -15.60 -10.89
C SER A 57 -6.11 -14.71 -10.78
N TYR A 58 -6.92 -14.64 -11.85
CA TYR A 58 -8.17 -13.87 -11.86
C TYR A 58 -9.40 -14.73 -11.57
N GLU A 59 -9.40 -16.01 -11.97
CA GLU A 59 -10.53 -16.94 -11.75
C GLU A 59 -10.41 -17.75 -10.44
N TYR A 60 -9.19 -18.06 -10.00
CA TYR A 60 -8.91 -18.86 -8.82
C TYR A 60 -7.97 -18.12 -7.87
N LEU A 61 -8.17 -18.27 -6.55
CA LEU A 61 -7.32 -17.60 -5.56
C LEU A 61 -5.88 -18.19 -5.45
N ARG A 62 -5.51 -19.22 -6.24
CA ARG A 62 -4.11 -19.73 -6.37
C ARG A 62 -3.81 -20.14 -7.81
N CYS A 63 -2.58 -19.86 -8.27
CA CYS A 63 -2.13 -20.12 -9.64
C CYS A 63 -1.24 -21.37 -9.78
N CYS A 64 -0.87 -22.00 -8.66
CA CYS A 64 -0.06 -23.22 -8.72
C CYS A 64 -0.94 -24.41 -9.07
N PRO A 65 -0.60 -25.20 -10.09
CA PRO A 65 -1.31 -26.40 -10.41
C PRO A 65 -1.10 -27.45 -9.34
N HIS A 66 -0.21 -27.40 -8.34
CA HIS A 66 -0.21 -28.34 -7.20
C HIS A 66 -0.83 -27.76 -5.92
N CYS A 67 -1.01 -26.44 -5.86
CA CYS A 67 -1.77 -25.78 -4.79
C CYS A 67 -3.24 -25.53 -5.22
N GLY A 68 -3.53 -25.71 -6.53
CA GLY A 68 -4.80 -25.74 -7.25
C GLY A 68 -5.18 -27.15 -7.78
N LEU A 69 -4.21 -28.01 -8.12
CA LEU A 69 -4.20 -29.45 -7.73
C LEU A 69 -3.70 -29.55 -6.29
N GLY A 70 -4.15 -28.61 -5.45
CA GLY A 70 -4.64 -28.88 -4.11
C GLY A 70 -6.13 -29.27 -4.21
N GLU A 71 -6.62 -29.79 -5.34
CA GLU A 71 -6.62 -31.24 -5.37
C GLU A 71 -5.21 -31.84 -5.33
N ARG A 72 -4.64 -31.96 -4.12
CA ARG A 72 -4.16 -33.30 -3.76
C ARG A 72 -5.33 -34.15 -4.28
N SER A 73 -5.12 -35.34 -4.83
CA SER A 73 -6.19 -36.28 -4.49
C SER A 73 -6.12 -36.29 -2.95
N ILE A 74 -6.85 -35.35 -2.32
CA ILE A 74 -7.17 -35.28 -0.93
C ILE A 74 -7.95 -36.54 -0.98
N ASP A 75 -7.23 -37.62 -0.67
CA ASP A 75 -7.81 -38.92 -0.59
C ASP A 75 -9.07 -38.66 0.22
N GLU A 76 -10.22 -39.19 -0.17
CA GLU A 76 -11.49 -38.82 0.47
C GLU A 76 -11.42 -39.04 2.02
N ASN A 77 -10.35 -39.71 2.47
CA ASN A 77 -9.93 -40.05 3.81
C ASN A 77 -8.91 -39.10 4.49
N GLU A 78 -8.33 -38.11 3.82
CA GLU A 78 -7.36 -37.18 4.45
C GLU A 78 -8.03 -36.19 5.39
N SER A 79 -7.47 -36.07 6.59
CA SER A 79 -8.11 -35.26 7.62
C SER A 79 -7.80 -33.78 7.50
N VAL A 80 -8.66 -32.96 8.10
CA VAL A 80 -8.54 -31.49 8.08
C VAL A 80 -7.15 -31.02 8.50
N LEU A 81 -6.55 -31.67 9.51
CA LEU A 81 -5.26 -31.25 10.07
C LEU A 81 -4.05 -31.77 9.31
N GLN A 82 -4.22 -32.84 8.53
CA GLN A 82 -3.19 -33.28 7.60
C GLN A 82 -3.05 -32.28 6.44
N VAL A 83 -4.17 -31.68 6.01
CA VAL A 83 -4.16 -30.63 5.00
C VAL A 83 -3.74 -29.29 5.62
N TYR A 84 -4.37 -28.87 6.72
CA TYR A 84 -4.10 -27.60 7.41
C TYR A 84 -3.68 -27.85 8.88
N PRO A 85 -2.37 -27.99 9.17
CA PRO A 85 -1.88 -28.22 10.53
C PRO A 85 -2.29 -27.12 11.52
N ASP A 86 -2.24 -25.87 11.05
CA ASP A 86 -2.60 -24.67 11.83
C ASP A 86 -4.10 -24.34 11.78
N PHE A 87 -4.95 -25.22 11.25
CA PHE A 87 -6.39 -24.98 11.14
C PHE A 87 -7.02 -24.60 12.49
N ARG A 88 -6.51 -25.22 13.56
CA ARG A 88 -6.91 -24.94 14.94
C ARG A 88 -6.79 -23.47 15.29
N ASN A 89 -5.80 -22.76 14.78
CA ASN A 89 -5.61 -21.34 15.09
C ASN A 89 -6.76 -20.44 14.66
N TYR A 90 -7.56 -20.90 13.69
CA TYR A 90 -8.68 -20.17 13.14
C TYR A 90 -10.04 -20.60 13.70
N ILE A 91 -10.11 -21.70 14.45
CA ILE A 91 -11.35 -22.18 15.04
C ILE A 91 -11.73 -21.28 16.22
N ASN A 92 -12.99 -20.88 16.26
CA ASN A 92 -13.54 -20.15 17.39
C ASN A 92 -14.05 -21.13 18.47
N TYR A 93 -13.15 -21.58 19.34
CA TYR A 93 -13.48 -22.50 20.44
C TYR A 93 -14.42 -21.88 21.48
N SER A 94 -14.59 -20.56 21.47
CA SER A 94 -15.59 -19.92 22.35
C SER A 94 -17.04 -20.17 21.90
N ILE A 95 -17.24 -20.58 20.64
CA ILE A 95 -18.55 -20.92 20.05
C ILE A 95 -18.66 -22.43 19.81
N GLU A 96 -17.59 -23.08 19.33
CA GLU A 96 -17.54 -24.53 19.19
C GLU A 96 -17.55 -25.18 20.58
N ARG A 97 -18.68 -25.79 20.97
CA ARG A 97 -18.87 -26.43 22.29
C ARG A 97 -18.48 -27.93 22.31
N ASP A 98 -17.70 -28.36 21.33
CA ASP A 98 -17.34 -29.76 21.11
C ASP A 98 -15.95 -29.99 21.69
N GLU A 99 -15.87 -30.52 22.91
CA GLU A 99 -14.59 -30.73 23.64
C GLU A 99 -13.68 -31.73 22.92
N GLU A 100 -14.26 -32.66 22.17
CA GLU A 100 -13.53 -33.66 21.37
C GLU A 100 -13.22 -33.15 19.95
N LEU A 101 -13.48 -31.87 19.64
CA LEU A 101 -13.29 -31.34 18.29
C LEU A 101 -11.86 -31.53 17.80
N ASP A 102 -10.87 -31.37 18.67
CA ASP A 102 -9.47 -31.53 18.31
C ASP A 102 -9.10 -32.96 17.92
N GLU A 103 -9.73 -33.96 18.55
CA GLU A 103 -9.59 -35.36 18.17
C GLU A 103 -10.36 -35.67 16.88
N LYS A 104 -11.57 -35.11 16.75
CA LYS A 104 -12.39 -35.26 15.53
C LYS A 104 -11.69 -34.66 14.31
N LEU A 105 -10.97 -33.55 14.45
CA LEU A 105 -10.22 -32.93 13.36
C LEU A 105 -9.08 -33.82 12.83
N LEU A 106 -8.58 -34.79 13.62
CA LEU A 106 -7.55 -35.73 13.18
C LEU A 106 -8.08 -36.80 12.23
N THR A 107 -9.40 -37.07 12.26
CA THR A 107 -10.06 -38.10 11.46
C THR A 107 -11.08 -37.55 10.47
N LEU A 108 -11.55 -36.31 10.67
CA LEU A 108 -12.56 -35.69 9.83
C LEU A 108 -12.01 -35.37 8.44
N PRO A 109 -12.61 -35.89 7.36
CA PRO A 109 -12.19 -35.59 6.00
C PRO A 109 -12.19 -34.09 5.68
N PHE A 110 -11.16 -33.63 4.98
CA PHE A 110 -11.03 -32.20 4.63
C PHE A 110 -12.17 -31.69 3.74
N ASN A 111 -12.69 -32.53 2.83
CA ASN A 111 -13.81 -32.21 1.95
C ASN A 111 -15.18 -32.22 2.68
N SER A 112 -15.19 -32.48 4.00
CA SER A 112 -16.41 -32.51 4.80
C SER A 112 -17.20 -31.21 4.68
N LYS A 113 -18.52 -31.34 4.57
CA LYS A 113 -19.46 -30.21 4.59
C LYS A 113 -19.70 -29.67 6.00
N ARG A 114 -19.04 -30.20 7.04
CA ARG A 114 -19.12 -29.67 8.41
C ARG A 114 -18.76 -28.19 8.39
N LYS A 115 -19.64 -27.37 8.97
CA LYS A 115 -19.42 -25.94 9.12
C LYS A 115 -18.76 -25.67 10.47
N PHE A 116 -17.69 -24.90 10.44
CA PHE A 116 -16.95 -24.41 11.59
C PHE A 116 -17.22 -22.92 11.77
N ASN A 117 -17.25 -22.49 13.02
CA ASN A 117 -17.19 -21.08 13.37
C ASN A 117 -15.72 -20.67 13.42
N PHE A 118 -15.31 -19.83 12.49
CA PHE A 118 -13.96 -19.31 12.40
C PHE A 118 -13.85 -17.94 13.06
N LYS A 119 -12.65 -17.65 13.57
CA LYS A 119 -12.24 -16.30 13.98
C LYS A 119 -10.77 -16.10 13.65
N CYS A 120 -10.47 -15.04 12.88
CA CYS A 120 -9.10 -14.74 12.48
C CYS A 120 -8.28 -14.22 13.69
N PRO A 121 -7.08 -14.79 13.97
CA PRO A 121 -6.20 -14.34 15.05
C PRO A 121 -5.80 -12.85 15.01
N THR A 122 -5.72 -12.25 13.84
CA THR A 122 -5.19 -10.89 13.66
C THR A 122 -6.28 -9.83 13.57
N CYS A 123 -7.17 -9.89 12.57
CA CYS A 123 -8.25 -8.92 12.40
C CYS A 123 -9.51 -9.25 13.21
N GLN A 124 -9.55 -10.39 13.91
CA GLN A 124 -10.69 -10.84 14.73
C GLN A 124 -12.01 -11.03 13.97
N LEU A 125 -11.97 -11.00 12.63
CA LEU A 125 -13.13 -11.26 11.79
C LEU A 125 -13.64 -12.67 12.05
N SER A 126 -14.96 -12.80 12.29
CA SER A 126 -15.63 -14.08 12.45
C SER A 126 -16.43 -14.45 11.21
N TRP A 127 -16.43 -15.72 10.82
CA TRP A 127 -17.28 -16.23 9.75
C TRP A 127 -17.61 -17.71 9.99
N LYS A 128 -18.60 -18.25 9.27
CA LYS A 128 -18.99 -19.66 9.37
C LYS A 128 -18.85 -20.31 8.01
N ASP A 129 -18.00 -21.33 7.89
CA ASP A 129 -17.81 -22.04 6.62
C ASP A 129 -17.24 -23.45 6.82
N SER A 130 -17.03 -24.22 5.75
CA SER A 130 -16.34 -25.52 5.80
C SER A 130 -14.81 -25.35 5.78
N ALA A 131 -14.08 -26.46 5.99
CA ALA A 131 -12.61 -26.46 5.91
C ALA A 131 -12.08 -26.08 4.52
N THR A 132 -12.85 -26.38 3.47
CA THR A 132 -12.60 -26.04 2.06
C THR A 132 -12.83 -24.56 1.70
N ASN A 133 -13.02 -23.68 2.69
CA ASN A 133 -13.33 -22.29 2.41
C ASN A 133 -12.21 -21.58 1.62
N LYS A 134 -12.60 -20.58 0.83
CA LYS A 134 -11.69 -19.78 0.00
C LYS A 134 -11.05 -18.60 0.74
N ARG A 135 -11.21 -18.48 2.07
CA ARG A 135 -10.66 -17.38 2.88
C ARG A 135 -9.34 -17.74 3.56
N LEU A 136 -9.14 -19.03 3.83
CA LEU A 136 -7.93 -19.57 4.45
C LEU A 136 -6.99 -20.13 3.39
N PHE A 137 -5.72 -19.73 3.48
CA PHE A 137 -4.67 -20.12 2.54
C PHE A 137 -3.47 -20.65 3.30
N GLN A 138 -2.87 -21.70 2.75
CA GLN A 138 -1.74 -22.38 3.39
C GLN A 138 -0.48 -22.22 2.56
N LEU A 139 0.62 -21.75 3.17
CA LEU A 139 1.99 -21.55 2.66
C LEU A 139 2.80 -22.83 2.49
N THR A 140 3.96 -22.67 1.83
CA THR A 140 4.94 -23.70 1.44
C THR A 140 5.42 -24.43 2.64
N SER A 141 5.54 -23.64 3.70
CA SER A 141 5.93 -24.00 5.03
C SER A 141 4.86 -24.79 5.75
N GLY A 142 3.62 -24.82 5.24
CA GLY A 142 2.45 -25.38 5.91
C GLY A 142 1.63 -24.34 6.70
N ASP A 143 2.11 -23.09 6.80
CA ASP A 143 1.48 -22.05 7.62
C ASP A 143 0.15 -21.58 7.03
N LEU A 144 -0.89 -21.48 7.86
CA LEU A 144 -2.21 -21.00 7.45
C LEU A 144 -2.39 -19.49 7.72
N PHE A 145 -2.94 -18.75 6.77
CA PHE A 145 -3.27 -17.33 6.92
C PHE A 145 -4.64 -16.97 6.33
N HIS A 146 -5.16 -15.79 6.69
CA HIS A 146 -6.42 -15.21 6.21
C HIS A 146 -6.14 -14.15 5.14
N PHE A 147 -6.60 -14.41 3.93
CA PHE A 147 -6.39 -13.54 2.78
C PHE A 147 -6.96 -12.13 2.98
N GLY A 148 -6.21 -11.10 2.62
CA GLY A 148 -6.59 -9.69 2.78
C GLY A 148 -6.46 -9.12 4.20
N CYS A 149 -5.98 -9.89 5.18
CA CYS A 149 -5.89 -9.44 6.58
C CYS A 149 -4.50 -9.59 7.20
N ASN A 150 -3.85 -10.75 7.10
CA ASN A 150 -2.56 -11.00 7.77
C ASN A 150 -1.47 -11.53 6.87
N GLU A 151 -1.54 -11.25 5.56
CA GLU A 151 -0.58 -11.71 4.55
C GLU A 151 0.89 -11.44 4.92
N THR A 152 1.16 -10.36 5.65
CA THR A 152 2.51 -9.94 6.03
C THR A 152 2.76 -9.85 7.53
N THR A 153 1.77 -10.14 8.38
CA THR A 153 1.87 -9.90 9.83
C THR A 153 1.62 -11.13 10.68
N TYR A 154 1.12 -12.24 10.11
CA TYR A 154 0.80 -13.46 10.86
C TYR A 154 2.02 -14.08 11.58
N HIS A 155 3.22 -13.84 11.07
CA HIS A 155 4.48 -14.33 11.64
C HIS A 155 5.07 -13.40 12.70
N CYS A 156 4.52 -12.19 12.89
CA CYS A 156 5.00 -11.26 13.89
C CYS A 156 4.72 -11.77 15.30
N ASP A 157 5.65 -11.52 16.21
CA ASP A 157 5.53 -11.92 17.61
C ASP A 157 4.60 -10.99 18.39
N TYR A 158 3.81 -11.54 19.31
CA TYR A 158 2.94 -10.77 20.19
C TYR A 158 3.73 -9.75 21.01
N LYS A 159 4.96 -10.06 21.41
CA LYS A 159 5.84 -9.13 22.12
C LYS A 159 6.13 -7.86 21.33
N SER A 160 6.29 -7.94 20.01
CA SER A 160 6.60 -6.78 19.18
C SER A 160 5.37 -5.93 18.90
N VAL A 161 4.18 -6.55 18.86
CA VAL A 161 2.93 -5.90 18.45
C VAL A 161 2.11 -5.41 19.64
N TYR A 162 2.05 -6.20 20.71
CA TYR A 162 1.36 -5.91 21.96
C TYR A 162 2.28 -6.08 23.19
N PRO A 163 3.38 -5.32 23.29
CA PRO A 163 4.27 -5.33 24.44
C PRO A 163 3.56 -5.25 25.80
N ASN A 164 2.47 -4.47 25.91
CA ASN A 164 1.77 -4.30 27.19
C ASN A 164 1.14 -5.60 27.70
N LEU A 165 0.73 -6.51 26.81
CA LEU A 165 0.19 -7.81 27.23
C LEU A 165 1.23 -8.66 27.96
N ALA A 166 2.53 -8.46 27.70
CA ALA A 166 3.61 -9.16 28.40
C ALA A 166 3.56 -8.91 29.92
N LYS A 167 3.16 -7.69 30.33
CA LYS A 167 3.14 -7.27 31.74
C LYS A 167 2.17 -8.09 32.59
N ILE A 168 1.10 -8.60 31.97
CA ILE A 168 0.00 -9.29 32.67
C ILE A 168 -0.11 -10.77 32.28
N TYR A 169 0.81 -11.27 31.45
CA TYR A 169 0.81 -12.66 31.00
C TYR A 169 1.46 -13.59 32.04
N SER A 170 0.76 -14.66 32.42
CA SER A 170 1.29 -15.62 33.40
C SER A 170 2.07 -16.75 32.73
N ASP A 171 3.37 -16.57 32.47
CA ASP A 171 4.24 -17.58 31.85
C ASP A 171 4.24 -18.93 32.58
N HIS A 172 4.03 -18.94 33.89
CA HIS A 172 4.02 -20.17 34.71
C HIS A 172 2.72 -20.97 34.65
N LEU A 173 1.61 -20.34 34.24
CA LEU A 173 0.28 -20.96 34.19
C LEU A 173 -0.13 -21.33 32.76
N ASN A 174 0.53 -20.75 31.76
CA ASN A 174 0.25 -20.99 30.36
C ASN A 174 1.23 -22.01 29.76
N LYS A 175 0.77 -22.68 28.70
CA LYS A 175 1.55 -23.70 28.00
C LYS A 175 2.77 -23.14 27.28
N PHE A 176 2.66 -21.92 26.74
CA PHE A 176 3.71 -21.24 25.99
C PHE A 176 4.13 -19.99 26.75
N LYS A 177 5.40 -19.60 26.62
CA LYS A 177 5.84 -18.31 27.14
C LYS A 177 5.36 -17.19 26.24
N PHE A 178 5.18 -15.98 26.77
CA PHE A 178 4.71 -14.85 25.98
C PHE A 178 5.59 -14.55 24.75
N ASN A 179 6.91 -14.69 24.89
CA ASN A 179 7.87 -14.47 23.80
C ASN A 179 7.77 -15.50 22.67
N GLU A 180 7.09 -16.63 22.90
CA GLU A 180 6.87 -17.68 21.91
C GLU A 180 5.56 -17.49 21.14
N LEU A 181 4.70 -16.57 21.61
CA LEU A 181 3.40 -16.30 20.98
C LEU A 181 3.57 -15.46 19.72
N LYS A 182 3.05 -15.97 18.61
CA LYS A 182 2.92 -15.26 17.33
C LYS A 182 1.50 -14.79 17.11
N LEU A 183 1.31 -13.76 16.29
CA LEU A 183 -0.01 -13.26 15.89
C LEU A 183 -0.89 -14.32 15.20
N SER A 184 -0.32 -15.43 14.73
CA SER A 184 -1.07 -16.58 14.23
C SER A 184 -1.69 -17.46 15.34
N TYR A 185 -1.36 -17.25 16.61
CA TYR A 185 -1.90 -18.03 17.73
C TYR A 185 -3.42 -17.90 17.87
N ASN A 186 -4.11 -18.98 18.24
CA ASN A 186 -5.56 -18.95 18.44
C ASN A 186 -5.95 -17.95 19.54
N ILE A 187 -6.64 -16.87 19.16
CA ILE A 187 -7.05 -15.83 20.10
C ILE A 187 -8.28 -16.18 20.96
N THR A 188 -8.95 -17.30 20.69
CA THR A 188 -10.18 -17.75 21.38
C THR A 188 -9.94 -18.82 22.45
N VAL A 189 -8.73 -19.38 22.49
CA VAL A 189 -8.31 -20.31 23.56
C VAL A 189 -8.09 -19.52 24.85
N PRO A 190 -8.60 -20.01 26.00
CA PRO A 190 -8.36 -19.36 27.28
C PRO A 190 -6.88 -19.25 27.63
N ILE A 191 -6.49 -18.09 28.17
CA ILE A 191 -5.14 -17.78 28.68
C ILE A 191 -5.28 -17.33 30.12
N HIS A 192 -4.33 -17.74 30.96
CA HIS A 192 -4.19 -17.27 32.33
C HIS A 192 -3.43 -15.95 32.36
N TRP A 193 -4.04 -14.96 33.00
CA TRP A 193 -3.49 -13.63 33.20
C TRP A 193 -3.37 -13.35 34.69
N GLU A 194 -2.41 -12.51 35.05
CA GLU A 194 -2.23 -11.99 36.38
C GLU A 194 -2.12 -10.47 36.30
N CYS A 195 -2.97 -9.76 37.04
CA CYS A 195 -2.90 -8.31 37.09
C CYS A 195 -1.57 -7.87 37.71
N ASP A 196 -0.84 -6.98 37.03
CA ASP A 196 0.42 -6.40 37.51
C ASP A 196 0.24 -5.43 38.69
N LYS A 197 -1.00 -4.96 38.96
CA LYS A 197 -1.31 -4.05 40.07
C LYS A 197 -1.86 -4.75 41.31
N CYS A 198 -2.89 -5.59 41.14
CA CYS A 198 -3.56 -6.25 42.27
C CYS A 198 -3.26 -7.76 42.38
N HIS A 199 -2.48 -8.32 41.45
CA HIS A 199 -2.13 -9.75 41.42
C HIS A 199 -3.33 -10.71 41.35
N CYS A 200 -4.54 -10.21 41.02
CA CYS A 200 -5.67 -11.09 40.78
C CYS A 200 -5.43 -11.93 39.53
N LYS A 201 -5.68 -13.23 39.64
CA LYS A 201 -5.55 -14.18 38.53
C LYS A 201 -6.90 -14.33 37.85
N PHE A 202 -6.92 -14.28 36.53
CA PHE A 202 -8.13 -14.46 35.75
C PHE A 202 -7.84 -15.17 34.44
N GLU A 203 -8.84 -15.89 33.93
CA GLU A 203 -8.73 -16.67 32.71
C GLU A 203 -9.59 -16.05 31.60
N LEU A 204 -8.96 -15.69 30.49
CA LEU A 204 -9.62 -15.13 29.31
C LEU A 204 -8.85 -15.45 28.05
N SER A 205 -9.57 -15.64 26.96
CA SER A 205 -8.97 -15.65 25.63
C SER A 205 -8.51 -14.25 25.21
N ILE A 206 -7.46 -14.16 24.37
CA ILE A 206 -6.89 -12.89 23.89
C ILE A 206 -7.98 -12.01 23.26
N ASP A 207 -8.86 -12.57 22.43
CA ASP A 207 -9.92 -11.82 21.77
C ASP A 207 -10.89 -11.17 22.77
N ARG A 208 -11.23 -11.87 23.85
CA ARG A 208 -12.11 -11.36 24.91
C ARG A 208 -11.42 -10.30 25.74
N LEU A 209 -10.13 -10.48 26.04
CA LEU A 209 -9.32 -9.48 26.74
C LEU A 209 -9.21 -8.19 25.91
N LEU A 210 -8.87 -8.29 24.64
CA LEU A 210 -8.79 -7.15 23.72
C LEU A 210 -10.14 -6.43 23.61
N ASN A 211 -11.25 -7.17 23.55
CA ASN A 211 -12.59 -6.58 23.54
C ASN A 211 -12.96 -5.93 24.88
N ARG A 212 -12.51 -6.48 26.00
CA ARG A 212 -12.71 -5.88 27.33
C ARG A 212 -12.01 -4.53 27.41
N ILE A 213 -10.73 -4.45 27.02
CA ILE A 213 -9.97 -3.20 27.00
C ILE A 213 -10.63 -2.20 26.05
N LYS A 214 -11.01 -2.62 24.84
CA LYS A 214 -11.69 -1.73 23.87
C LYS A 214 -13.03 -1.15 24.35
N ARG A 215 -13.76 -1.85 25.22
CA ARG A 215 -15.08 -1.41 25.71
C ARG A 215 -15.01 -0.66 27.03
N GLY A 216 -14.15 -1.09 27.94
CA GLY A 216 -14.09 -0.57 29.31
C GLY A 216 -12.83 0.23 29.63
N GLY A 217 -11.84 0.24 28.74
CA GLY A 217 -10.54 0.87 28.98
C GLY A 217 -9.62 0.11 29.94
N HIS A 218 -10.09 -0.95 30.60
CA HIS A 218 -9.35 -1.71 31.61
C HIS A 218 -9.24 -3.20 31.27
N TYR A 219 -8.14 -3.84 31.66
CA TYR A 219 -7.97 -5.29 31.52
C TYR A 219 -8.44 -6.04 32.77
N CYS A 220 -8.28 -5.46 33.96
CA CYS A 220 -8.64 -6.06 35.25
C CYS A 220 -10.00 -5.56 35.74
N LEU A 221 -10.91 -6.47 36.14
CA LEU A 221 -12.22 -6.09 36.68
C LEU A 221 -12.22 -5.80 38.19
N GLU A 222 -11.25 -6.35 38.94
CA GLU A 222 -11.19 -6.21 40.40
C GLU A 222 -10.68 -4.83 40.82
N CYS A 223 -9.67 -4.31 40.12
CA CYS A 223 -9.05 -3.02 40.44
C CYS A 223 -9.15 -1.99 39.29
N HIS A 224 -9.84 -2.32 38.20
CA HIS A 224 -10.03 -1.46 37.04
C HIS A 224 -8.74 -0.92 36.40
N SER A 225 -7.62 -1.66 36.50
CA SER A 225 -6.33 -1.25 35.94
C SER A 225 -6.29 -1.26 34.41
N SER A 226 -5.55 -0.29 33.85
CA SER A 226 -5.33 -0.09 32.42
C SER A 226 -3.85 0.15 32.08
N PHE A 227 -3.49 0.13 30.79
CA PHE A 227 -2.10 0.34 30.36
C PHE A 227 -1.77 1.83 30.23
N GLU A 228 -1.54 2.50 31.35
CA GLU A 228 -1.22 3.93 31.44
C GLU A 228 0.29 4.23 31.40
N GLU A 229 1.12 3.21 31.56
CA GLU A 229 2.57 3.36 31.58
C GLU A 229 3.17 3.31 30.17
N LEU A 230 4.16 4.17 29.92
CA LEU A 230 4.95 4.14 28.70
C LEU A 230 5.81 2.87 28.63
N LEU A 231 6.00 2.37 27.42
CA LEU A 231 6.96 1.31 27.12
C LEU A 231 8.40 1.86 27.14
N ASP A 232 9.34 0.98 27.48
CA ASP A 232 10.77 1.27 27.37
C ASP A 232 11.16 1.53 25.90
N LYS A 233 12.11 2.45 25.67
CA LYS A 233 12.47 2.96 24.33
C LYS A 233 13.27 1.98 23.45
N ASP A 234 13.24 0.68 23.74
CA ASP A 234 14.16 -0.31 23.17
C ASP A 234 13.67 -0.95 21.86
N TYR A 235 12.54 -0.48 21.31
CA TYR A 235 11.99 -1.03 20.06
C TYR A 235 12.57 -0.34 18.83
N GLU A 236 13.24 -1.11 17.96
CA GLU A 236 13.72 -0.63 16.64
C GLU A 236 12.57 -0.20 15.72
N VAL A 237 11.42 -0.88 15.83
CA VAL A 237 10.22 -0.64 15.03
C VAL A 237 9.05 -0.38 15.98
N SER A 238 8.31 0.71 15.74
CA SER A 238 7.12 1.06 16.55
C SER A 238 6.09 -0.08 16.56
N PRO A 239 5.59 -0.49 17.75
CA PRO A 239 4.50 -1.47 17.84
C PRO A 239 3.26 -1.08 17.04
N LEU A 240 2.96 0.21 16.93
CA LEU A 240 1.83 0.73 16.15
C LEU A 240 1.95 0.49 14.64
N SER A 241 3.17 0.33 14.13
CA SER A 241 3.43 0.13 12.69
C SER A 241 2.87 -1.19 12.16
N PHE A 242 2.77 -2.23 13.00
CA PHE A 242 2.35 -3.57 12.60
C PHE A 242 0.85 -3.68 12.33
N LEU A 243 0.02 -2.96 13.08
CA LEU A 243 -1.44 -3.10 13.02
C LEU A 243 -2.07 -2.08 12.07
N ASN A 244 -1.56 -0.86 12.05
CA ASN A 244 -2.08 0.17 11.16
C ASN A 244 -1.06 1.28 10.88
N SER A 245 -0.24 1.09 9.84
CA SER A 245 0.74 2.08 9.39
C SER A 245 0.13 3.44 9.03
N SER A 246 -1.19 3.50 8.76
CA SER A 246 -1.88 4.77 8.51
C SER A 246 -2.02 5.64 9.77
N MET A 247 -2.09 5.03 10.97
CA MET A 247 -2.17 5.80 12.23
C MET A 247 -0.91 6.63 12.46
N LEU A 248 0.27 6.11 12.05
CA LEU A 248 1.53 6.84 12.17
C LEU A 248 1.56 8.11 11.30
N LYS A 249 0.76 8.18 10.23
CA LYS A 249 0.62 9.40 9.41
C LYS A 249 -0.20 10.48 10.10
N GLU A 250 -1.03 10.11 11.07
CA GLU A 250 -1.85 11.03 11.87
C GLU A 250 -1.16 11.40 13.20
N TRP A 251 0.07 10.95 13.44
CA TRP A 251 0.78 11.25 14.68
C TRP A 251 1.24 12.72 14.70
N SER A 252 0.78 13.50 15.68
CA SER A 252 1.18 14.92 15.78
C SER A 252 2.63 15.05 16.25
N GLU A 253 3.38 15.96 15.63
CA GLU A 253 4.75 16.32 16.04
C GLU A 253 4.78 17.03 17.40
N ARG A 254 3.64 17.54 17.87
CA ARG A 254 3.52 18.20 19.19
C ARG A 254 3.48 17.22 20.36
N ASN A 255 3.50 15.92 20.09
CA ASN A 255 3.59 14.92 21.15
C ASN A 255 4.98 14.90 21.79
N ASN A 256 5.02 14.87 23.12
CA ASN A 256 6.25 14.60 23.88
C ASN A 256 6.60 13.11 23.94
N ILE A 257 5.72 12.25 23.43
CA ILE A 257 5.85 10.78 23.44
C ILE A 257 6.15 10.33 22.00
N THR A 258 7.05 9.36 21.87
CA THR A 258 7.37 8.76 20.57
C THR A 258 6.49 7.53 20.29
N PRO A 259 6.19 7.20 19.03
CA PRO A 259 5.39 6.01 18.68
C PRO A 259 5.96 4.67 19.16
N ASN A 260 7.23 4.60 19.56
CA ASN A 260 7.85 3.37 20.09
C ASN A 260 7.53 3.13 21.57
N GLN A 261 6.98 4.13 22.26
CA GLN A 261 6.67 4.08 23.69
C GLN A 261 5.22 3.66 23.98
N VAL A 262 4.45 3.36 22.95
CA VAL A 262 3.05 2.94 23.08
C VAL A 262 2.74 1.83 22.08
N ASP A 263 1.78 0.99 22.44
CA ASP A 263 1.16 0.01 21.55
C ASP A 263 -0.32 0.30 21.36
N ALA A 264 -1.02 -0.52 20.57
CA ALA A 264 -2.43 -0.32 20.27
C ALA A 264 -3.39 -0.53 21.45
N LEU A 265 -2.90 -0.94 22.64
CA LEU A 265 -3.69 -1.12 23.85
C LEU A 265 -3.43 -0.04 24.90
N SER A 266 -2.49 0.85 24.63
CA SER A 266 -2.09 1.90 25.55
C SER A 266 -3.25 2.88 25.78
N ASN A 267 -3.50 3.19 27.05
CA ASN A 267 -4.47 4.19 27.50
C ASN A 267 -3.82 5.58 27.70
N VAL A 268 -2.64 5.78 27.14
CA VAL A 268 -1.94 7.06 27.18
C VAL A 268 -2.55 7.99 26.15
N HIS A 269 -3.01 9.17 26.56
CA HIS A 269 -3.51 10.19 25.65
C HIS A 269 -2.41 10.71 24.74
N VAL A 270 -2.66 10.67 23.43
CA VAL A 270 -1.76 11.15 22.38
C VAL A 270 -2.51 12.14 21.49
N LEU A 271 -1.81 13.15 20.98
CA LEU A 271 -2.32 14.09 20.00
C LEU A 271 -2.25 13.50 18.59
N TRP A 272 -3.36 13.56 17.87
CA TRP A 272 -3.49 13.12 16.49
C TRP A 272 -3.87 14.30 15.60
N GLU A 273 -3.28 14.36 14.41
CA GLU A 273 -3.67 15.29 13.35
C GLU A 273 -4.45 14.52 12.28
N CYS A 274 -5.72 14.86 12.09
CA CYS A 274 -6.56 14.16 11.13
C CYS A 274 -6.12 14.46 9.69
N THR A 275 -5.84 13.42 8.91
CA THR A 275 -5.47 13.56 7.48
C THR A 275 -6.58 14.16 6.59
N ASN A 276 -7.85 14.14 7.04
CA ASN A 276 -8.98 14.62 6.26
C ASN A 276 -9.37 16.07 6.57
N CYS A 277 -9.39 16.45 7.85
CA CYS A 277 -9.81 17.79 8.26
C CYS A 277 -8.67 18.66 8.79
N HIS A 278 -7.46 18.12 8.94
CA HIS A 278 -6.29 18.78 9.54
C HIS A 278 -6.53 19.33 10.95
N GLY A 279 -7.59 18.85 11.61
CA GLY A 279 -7.88 19.19 12.99
C GLY A 279 -7.08 18.29 13.93
N GLU A 280 -6.49 18.90 14.95
CA GLU A 280 -5.78 18.18 16.00
C GLU A 280 -6.71 17.82 17.16
N TYR A 281 -6.63 16.57 17.62
CA TYR A 281 -7.46 16.05 18.71
C TYR A 281 -6.67 15.05 19.57
N SER A 282 -7.06 14.91 20.83
CA SER A 282 -6.44 13.96 21.75
C SER A 282 -7.29 12.71 21.90
N CYS A 283 -6.69 11.53 21.76
CA CYS A 283 -7.31 10.26 22.18
C CYS A 283 -6.23 9.20 22.45
N SER A 284 -6.57 8.18 23.22
CA SER A 284 -5.66 7.06 23.49
C SER A 284 -5.55 6.14 22.27
N PRO A 285 -4.38 5.50 22.01
CA PRO A 285 -4.21 4.54 20.91
C PRO A 285 -5.28 3.44 20.85
N PHE A 286 -5.74 2.92 21.99
CA PHE A 286 -6.75 1.86 22.03
C PHE A 286 -8.16 2.34 21.58
N GLU A 287 -8.46 3.62 21.70
CA GLU A 287 -9.72 4.24 21.26
C GLU A 287 -9.68 4.67 19.79
N LYS A 288 -8.48 4.70 19.20
CA LYS A 288 -8.29 5.19 17.84
C LYS A 288 -9.00 4.26 16.85
N THR A 289 -9.97 4.84 16.17
CA THR A 289 -10.70 4.23 15.05
C THR A 289 -10.84 5.25 13.93
N ASP A 290 -11.32 4.85 12.75
CA ASP A 290 -11.58 5.79 11.64
C ASP A 290 -12.62 6.88 11.99
N ARG A 291 -13.40 6.68 13.06
CA ARG A 291 -14.43 7.61 13.56
C ARG A 291 -14.02 8.36 14.83
N SER A 292 -12.75 8.26 15.21
CA SER A 292 -12.20 8.93 16.40
C SER A 292 -12.16 10.45 16.26
N CYS A 293 -11.86 10.97 15.06
CA CYS A 293 -11.79 12.41 14.81
C CYS A 293 -13.13 13.10 15.18
N PRO A 294 -13.15 14.00 16.18
CA PRO A 294 -14.37 14.64 16.67
C PRO A 294 -14.94 15.63 15.65
N PHE A 295 -14.09 16.20 14.79
CA PHE A 295 -14.49 17.16 13.76
C PHE A 295 -15.17 16.47 12.58
N CYS A 296 -14.56 15.40 12.04
CA CYS A 296 -15.13 14.59 10.95
C CYS A 296 -16.43 13.87 11.37
N SER A 297 -16.54 13.49 12.64
CA SER A 297 -17.76 12.88 13.19
C SER A 297 -18.82 13.91 13.63
N ASN A 298 -18.57 15.20 13.43
CA ASN A 298 -19.45 16.30 13.82
C ASN A 298 -19.86 16.27 15.30
N ARG A 299 -18.92 15.86 16.17
CA ARG A 299 -19.03 15.98 17.64
C ARG A 299 -18.53 17.34 18.13
N GLU A 300 -17.53 17.90 17.48
CA GLU A 300 -16.93 19.20 17.82
C GLU A 300 -16.80 20.12 16.62
N LYS A 301 -16.77 21.43 16.88
CA LYS A 301 -16.55 22.46 15.85
C LYS A 301 -15.06 22.54 15.52
N LEU A 302 -14.74 22.54 14.23
CA LEU A 302 -13.46 22.96 13.68
C LEU A 302 -13.70 24.16 12.75
N GLN A 303 -12.96 25.23 13.01
CA GLN A 303 -13.03 26.44 12.19
C GLN A 303 -12.67 26.09 10.74
N ASP A 304 -13.38 26.72 9.79
CA ASP A 304 -13.18 26.54 8.34
C ASP A 304 -13.34 25.11 7.81
N PHE A 305 -13.97 24.21 8.60
CA PHE A 305 -14.28 22.85 8.17
C PHE A 305 -15.76 22.50 8.32
N ASN A 306 -16.29 22.59 9.54
CA ASN A 306 -17.69 22.23 9.83
C ASN A 306 -18.50 23.41 10.41
N THR A 307 -18.08 24.62 10.08
CA THR A 307 -18.82 25.85 10.41
C THR A 307 -20.07 25.98 9.53
N LEU A 308 -20.97 26.87 9.94
CA LEU A 308 -22.20 27.17 9.23
C LEU A 308 -21.90 27.76 7.84
N ASN A 309 -20.83 28.56 7.73
CA ASN A 309 -20.37 29.10 6.46
C ASN A 309 -19.94 28.02 5.47
N GLU A 310 -19.20 27.00 5.92
CA GLU A 310 -18.74 25.93 5.03
C GLU A 310 -19.85 24.95 4.66
N THR A 311 -20.75 24.66 5.61
CA THR A 311 -21.76 23.61 5.43
C THR A 311 -23.09 24.14 4.88
N HIS A 312 -23.53 25.33 5.29
CA HIS A 312 -24.83 25.92 4.96
C HIS A 312 -24.72 27.41 4.56
N PRO A 313 -23.88 27.77 3.56
CA PRO A 313 -23.64 29.17 3.17
C PRO A 313 -24.91 29.91 2.72
N TYR A 314 -25.92 29.19 2.24
CA TYR A 314 -27.19 29.75 1.80
C TYR A 314 -27.99 30.43 2.93
N LEU A 315 -27.75 30.05 4.19
CA LEU A 315 -28.42 30.67 5.33
C LEU A 315 -27.96 32.11 5.58
N LYS A 316 -26.86 32.53 4.96
CA LYS A 316 -26.36 33.91 5.05
C LYS A 316 -27.37 34.95 4.54
N GLU A 317 -28.26 34.56 3.62
CA GLU A 317 -29.35 35.43 3.14
C GLU A 317 -30.37 35.80 4.24
N PHE A 318 -30.48 34.94 5.25
CA PHE A 318 -31.38 35.13 6.39
C PHE A 318 -30.66 35.78 7.58
N TRP A 319 -29.36 36.05 7.50
CA TRP A 319 -28.56 36.47 8.65
C TRP A 319 -28.86 37.91 9.06
N ASP A 320 -29.09 38.12 10.35
CA ASP A 320 -29.19 39.46 10.92
C ASP A 320 -27.79 40.00 11.28
N LEU A 321 -27.43 41.17 10.76
CA LEU A 321 -26.14 41.81 11.03
C LEU A 321 -26.03 42.37 12.47
N SER A 322 -27.13 42.40 13.23
CA SER A 322 -27.13 42.79 14.64
C SER A 322 -26.63 41.71 15.60
N ASN A 323 -26.36 40.49 15.12
CA ASN A 323 -25.82 39.42 15.93
C ASN A 323 -24.42 39.75 16.46
N GLU A 324 -24.11 39.29 17.68
CA GLU A 324 -22.84 39.60 18.37
C GLU A 324 -21.60 39.05 17.68
N ARG A 325 -21.73 37.90 17.01
CA ARG A 325 -20.63 37.17 16.36
C ARG A 325 -20.91 36.99 14.89
N ASP A 326 -19.86 36.81 14.09
CA ASP A 326 -20.02 36.58 12.65
C ASP A 326 -20.63 35.20 12.35
N PHE A 327 -21.30 35.11 11.20
CA PHE A 327 -21.91 33.87 10.69
C PHE A 327 -20.92 32.70 10.62
N SER A 328 -19.66 32.97 10.28
CA SER A 328 -18.58 31.96 10.21
C SER A 328 -18.18 31.36 11.55
N GLU A 329 -18.53 32.01 12.67
CA GLU A 329 -18.22 31.53 14.01
C GLU A 329 -19.22 30.49 14.53
N TYR A 330 -20.40 30.39 13.92
CA TYR A 330 -21.39 29.39 14.30
C TYR A 330 -21.14 28.08 13.55
N TRP A 331 -21.48 26.95 14.19
CA TRP A 331 -21.51 25.62 13.56
C TRP A 331 -22.94 25.16 13.37
N PHE A 332 -23.16 24.24 12.43
CA PHE A 332 -24.51 23.83 12.01
C PHE A 332 -25.33 23.12 13.11
N LYS A 333 -24.68 22.57 14.15
CA LYS A 333 -25.35 21.97 15.32
C LYS A 333 -25.52 22.92 16.50
N SER A 334 -25.24 24.22 16.32
CA SER A 334 -25.39 25.20 17.39
C SER A 334 -26.83 25.24 17.90
N LYS A 335 -26.98 25.20 19.22
CA LYS A 335 -28.25 25.47 19.91
C LYS A 335 -28.38 26.93 20.36
N ASN A 336 -27.33 27.73 20.19
CA ASN A 336 -27.35 29.14 20.57
C ASN A 336 -28.34 29.86 19.66
N VAL A 337 -29.29 30.57 20.28
CA VAL A 337 -30.29 31.35 19.58
C VAL A 337 -29.63 32.59 19.00
N VAL A 338 -29.88 32.84 17.72
CA VAL A 338 -29.40 34.01 16.98
C VAL A 338 -30.56 34.63 16.22
N SER A 339 -30.40 35.90 15.86
CA SER A 339 -31.40 36.65 15.10
C SER A 339 -31.28 36.39 13.61
N TRP A 340 -32.43 36.26 12.94
CA TRP A 340 -32.57 36.04 11.51
C TRP A 340 -33.60 37.01 10.96
N VAL A 341 -33.43 37.40 9.69
CA VAL A 341 -34.35 38.27 8.96
C VAL A 341 -34.90 37.50 7.77
N CYS A 342 -36.24 37.40 7.67
CA CYS A 342 -36.86 36.76 6.51
C CYS A 342 -36.64 37.60 5.24
N PRO A 343 -36.04 37.07 4.16
CA PRO A 343 -35.81 37.82 2.94
C PRO A 343 -37.11 38.30 2.27
N CYS A 344 -38.20 37.54 2.40
CA CYS A 344 -39.50 37.83 1.77
C CYS A 344 -40.28 38.95 2.47
N CYS A 345 -40.48 38.84 3.79
CA CYS A 345 -41.36 39.76 4.54
C CYS A 345 -40.61 40.69 5.51
N LYS A 346 -39.27 40.58 5.57
CA LYS A 346 -38.39 41.40 6.42
C LYS A 346 -38.70 41.34 7.92
N ILE A 347 -39.44 40.33 8.38
CA ILE A 347 -39.65 40.10 9.81
C ILE A 347 -38.39 39.52 10.44
N ASN A 348 -38.07 40.01 11.64
CA ASN A 348 -36.99 39.47 12.45
C ASN A 348 -37.55 38.34 13.33
N PHE A 349 -36.81 37.25 13.44
CA PHE A 349 -37.15 36.13 14.31
C PHE A 349 -35.89 35.50 14.88
N GLN A 350 -36.05 34.79 15.99
CA GLN A 350 -34.93 34.18 16.70
C GLN A 350 -35.08 32.66 16.69
N CYS A 351 -34.01 31.96 16.32
CA CYS A 351 -33.90 30.52 16.46
C CYS A 351 -32.43 30.10 16.40
N SER A 352 -32.15 28.85 16.77
CA SER A 352 -30.79 28.31 16.65
C SER A 352 -30.44 27.95 15.20
N PRO A 353 -29.16 27.96 14.79
CA PRO A 353 -28.74 27.47 13.47
C PRO A 353 -29.25 26.06 13.13
N ALA A 354 -29.27 25.14 14.10
CA ALA A 354 -29.79 23.78 13.88
C ALA A 354 -31.30 23.76 13.55
N GLU A 355 -32.06 24.61 14.24
CA GLU A 355 -33.48 24.80 13.95
C GLU A 355 -33.68 25.50 12.61
N MET A 356 -32.87 26.52 12.31
CA MET A 356 -32.93 27.24 11.03
C MET A 356 -32.71 26.28 9.84
N ILE A 357 -31.74 25.37 9.93
CA ILE A 357 -31.53 24.32 8.93
C ILE A 357 -32.80 23.46 8.78
N SER A 358 -33.41 23.06 9.88
CA SER A 358 -34.65 22.27 9.89
C SER A 358 -35.83 23.02 9.26
N ARG A 359 -35.95 24.34 9.47
CA ARG A 359 -36.98 25.20 8.83
C ARG A 359 -36.76 25.35 7.33
N THR A 360 -35.53 25.23 6.85
CA THR A 360 -35.20 25.24 5.41
C THR A 360 -35.27 23.86 4.76
N ASP A 361 -35.58 22.81 5.52
CA ASP A 361 -35.76 21.47 5.02
C ASP A 361 -37.16 21.29 4.42
N LEU A 362 -37.25 21.31 3.09
CA LEU A 362 -38.51 21.18 2.35
C LEU A 362 -39.21 19.82 2.52
N GLU A 363 -38.53 18.79 3.03
CA GLU A 363 -39.13 17.49 3.35
C GLU A 363 -39.69 17.46 4.77
N ASN A 364 -39.33 18.44 5.60
CA ASN A 364 -39.68 18.50 7.01
C ASN A 364 -40.98 19.28 7.22
N GLN A 365 -42.11 18.56 7.26
CA GLN A 365 -43.43 19.13 7.49
C GLN A 365 -43.64 19.64 8.94
N ASN A 366 -42.72 19.32 9.86
CA ASN A 366 -42.88 19.63 11.28
C ASN A 366 -42.48 21.07 11.65
N PHE A 367 -41.83 21.81 10.76
CA PHE A 367 -41.34 23.15 11.05
C PHE A 367 -42.00 24.20 10.16
N GLN A 368 -42.55 25.23 10.79
CA GLN A 368 -43.02 26.42 10.10
C GLN A 368 -41.80 27.18 9.55
N THR A 369 -41.82 27.53 8.25
CA THR A 369 -40.73 28.24 7.56
C THR A 369 -40.47 29.60 8.21
N CYS A 370 -41.31 30.58 7.88
CA CYS A 370 -41.31 31.93 8.42
C CYS A 370 -42.48 32.08 9.42
N PRO A 371 -42.35 32.88 10.49
CA PRO A 371 -43.47 33.25 11.35
C PRO A 371 -44.69 33.79 10.57
N ASN A 372 -44.45 34.53 9.49
CA ASN A 372 -45.48 35.05 8.56
C ASN A 372 -45.86 34.08 7.44
N GLN A 373 -45.49 32.79 7.55
CA GLN A 373 -45.85 31.73 6.59
C GLN A 373 -45.43 32.00 5.13
N CYS A 374 -44.31 32.69 4.93
CA CYS A 374 -43.75 32.88 3.60
C CYS A 374 -43.33 31.55 2.95
N ASP A 375 -43.60 31.41 1.66
CA ASP A 375 -43.12 30.29 0.87
C ASP A 375 -41.66 30.48 0.47
N TRP A 376 -40.73 30.09 1.36
CA TRP A 376 -39.30 30.13 1.06
C TRP A 376 -38.91 29.21 -0.09
N ARG A 377 -39.69 28.16 -0.40
CA ARG A 377 -39.41 27.24 -1.49
C ARG A 377 -39.36 28.00 -2.82
N THR A 378 -40.36 28.82 -3.08
CA THR A 378 -40.48 29.55 -4.34
C THR A 378 -39.80 30.92 -4.26
N GLU A 379 -40.05 31.68 -3.19
CA GLU A 379 -39.66 33.09 -3.09
C GLU A 379 -38.17 33.29 -2.81
N VAL A 380 -37.58 32.48 -1.93
CA VAL A 380 -36.15 32.59 -1.58
C VAL A 380 -35.33 31.62 -2.44
N PHE A 381 -35.73 30.35 -2.40
CA PHE A 381 -34.96 29.26 -2.97
C PHE A 381 -35.24 29.00 -4.45
N LYS A 382 -36.28 29.61 -5.04
CA LYS A 382 -36.65 29.44 -6.45
C LYS A 382 -36.72 27.97 -6.87
N ASN A 383 -37.30 27.14 -6.00
CA ASN A 383 -37.40 25.68 -6.11
C ASN A 383 -36.05 24.93 -6.14
N ASN A 384 -34.98 25.55 -5.65
CA ASN A 384 -33.67 24.92 -5.62
C ASN A 384 -33.52 23.89 -4.50
N ILE A 385 -33.71 22.63 -4.88
CA ILE A 385 -33.56 21.46 -4.01
C ILE A 385 -32.10 21.14 -3.63
N PHE A 386 -31.11 21.77 -4.27
CA PHE A 386 -29.68 21.50 -4.04
C PHE A 386 -29.04 22.42 -3.02
N ILE A 387 -29.82 23.25 -2.34
CA ILE A 387 -29.31 24.27 -1.41
C ILE A 387 -28.53 23.65 -0.24
N LYS A 388 -28.95 22.48 0.22
CA LYS A 388 -28.23 21.70 1.25
C LYS A 388 -26.94 21.05 0.73
N GLU A 389 -26.71 21.09 -0.57
CA GLU A 389 -25.54 20.53 -1.24
C GLU A 389 -24.81 21.66 -1.99
N PRO A 390 -24.29 22.68 -1.28
CA PRO A 390 -23.71 23.88 -1.90
C PRO A 390 -22.56 23.54 -2.85
N LYS A 391 -21.86 22.42 -2.60
CA LYS A 391 -20.83 21.88 -3.48
C LYS A 391 -21.38 21.51 -4.87
N LEU A 392 -22.58 20.95 -4.97
CA LEU A 392 -23.21 20.62 -6.26
C LEU A 392 -23.62 21.89 -7.00
N ILE A 393 -24.16 22.89 -6.30
CA ILE A 393 -24.49 24.18 -6.91
C ILE A 393 -23.22 24.85 -7.46
N LYS A 394 -22.15 24.91 -6.65
CA LYS A 394 -20.89 25.54 -7.02
C LYS A 394 -20.19 24.85 -8.20
N GLU A 395 -20.30 23.54 -8.30
CA GLU A 395 -19.72 22.77 -9.41
C GLU A 395 -20.66 22.65 -10.62
N TRP A 396 -21.85 23.23 -10.61
CA TRP A 396 -22.75 23.18 -11.77
C TRP A 396 -22.25 24.08 -12.88
N SER A 397 -22.05 23.53 -14.08
CA SER A 397 -21.49 24.29 -15.19
C SER A 397 -22.55 25.10 -15.95
N ASP A 398 -22.18 26.31 -16.38
CA ASP A 398 -23.01 27.17 -17.25
C ASP A 398 -23.33 26.51 -18.61
N LYS A 399 -22.53 25.52 -19.04
CA LYS A 399 -22.75 24.74 -20.27
C LYS A 399 -24.09 24.01 -20.30
N ASN A 400 -24.71 23.78 -19.14
CA ASN A 400 -26.01 23.12 -19.07
C ASN A 400 -27.15 24.00 -19.59
N LYS A 401 -26.98 25.33 -19.66
CA LYS A 401 -27.99 26.31 -20.09
C LYS A 401 -29.31 26.29 -19.30
N ILE A 402 -29.37 25.49 -18.24
CA ILE A 402 -30.46 25.42 -17.27
C ILE A 402 -29.84 25.46 -15.87
N PRO A 403 -30.51 26.09 -14.89
CA PRO A 403 -30.09 26.01 -13.50
C PRO A 403 -30.31 24.59 -12.94
N ILE A 404 -29.46 24.19 -11.99
CA ILE A 404 -29.43 22.83 -11.44
C ILE A 404 -30.79 22.35 -10.89
N HIS A 405 -31.63 23.26 -10.37
CA HIS A 405 -32.93 22.91 -9.81
C HIS A 405 -34.00 22.50 -10.83
N LEU A 406 -33.80 22.81 -12.11
CA LEU A 406 -34.66 22.33 -13.20
C LEU A 406 -34.16 21.01 -13.79
N ALA A 407 -33.03 20.49 -13.31
CA ALA A 407 -32.45 19.25 -13.79
C ALA A 407 -33.21 18.02 -13.24
N GLN A 408 -33.29 16.97 -14.06
CA GLN A 408 -33.79 15.66 -13.63
C GLN A 408 -32.79 15.02 -12.66
N THR A 409 -33.19 14.88 -11.40
CA THR A 409 -32.28 14.54 -10.28
C THR A 409 -32.17 13.06 -9.96
N THR A 410 -33.16 12.25 -10.36
CA THR A 410 -33.26 10.81 -10.04
C THR A 410 -32.81 9.89 -11.16
N ILE A 411 -32.50 10.43 -12.35
CA ILE A 411 -32.19 9.64 -13.54
C ILE A 411 -30.67 9.45 -13.68
N GLU A 412 -30.18 8.25 -13.41
CA GLU A 412 -28.75 7.92 -13.49
C GLU A 412 -28.15 8.04 -14.89
N THR A 413 -28.95 7.83 -15.94
CA THR A 413 -28.51 7.90 -17.33
C THR A 413 -28.38 9.33 -17.85
N LYS A 414 -29.02 10.31 -17.19
CA LYS A 414 -29.01 11.71 -17.60
C LYS A 414 -27.77 12.40 -17.09
N LYS A 415 -26.90 12.84 -18.00
CA LYS A 415 -25.63 13.52 -17.69
C LYS A 415 -25.74 15.02 -17.83
N TYR A 416 -25.06 15.73 -16.94
CA TYR A 416 -24.92 17.19 -16.94
C TYR A 416 -23.44 17.57 -16.84
N TRP A 417 -23.11 18.79 -17.24
CA TRP A 417 -21.78 19.36 -17.16
C TRP A 417 -21.48 19.88 -15.75
N TRP A 418 -20.33 19.51 -15.22
CA TRP A 418 -19.84 19.92 -13.91
C TRP A 418 -18.45 20.52 -14.02
N ASP A 419 -18.20 21.63 -13.36
CA ASP A 419 -16.90 22.27 -13.23
C ASP A 419 -16.27 21.85 -11.89
N CYS A 420 -15.23 21.03 -11.95
CA CYS A 420 -14.64 20.46 -10.74
C CYS A 420 -13.97 21.53 -9.87
N SER A 421 -14.28 21.55 -8.57
CA SER A 421 -13.66 22.48 -7.62
C SER A 421 -12.16 22.27 -7.39
N LYS A 422 -11.64 21.06 -7.66
CA LYS A 422 -10.22 20.70 -7.41
C LYS A 422 -9.31 20.92 -8.62
N CYS A 423 -9.76 20.48 -9.80
CA CYS A 423 -8.95 20.53 -11.02
C CYS A 423 -9.41 21.60 -12.01
N HIS A 424 -10.52 22.28 -11.73
CA HIS A 424 -11.15 23.29 -12.59
C HIS A 424 -11.54 22.76 -13.99
N GLY A 425 -11.51 21.45 -14.21
CA GLY A 425 -11.93 20.81 -15.45
C GLY A 425 -13.44 20.60 -15.52
N THR A 426 -14.03 20.84 -16.70
CA THR A 426 -15.44 20.58 -16.98
C THR A 426 -15.68 19.14 -17.44
N TYR A 427 -16.56 18.38 -16.79
CA TYR A 427 -16.83 16.97 -17.11
C TYR A 427 -18.33 16.62 -17.08
N LEU A 428 -18.70 15.47 -17.65
CA LEU A 428 -20.08 14.96 -17.67
C LEU A 428 -20.28 13.86 -16.62
N CYS A 429 -21.22 14.06 -15.70
CA CYS A 429 -21.63 13.06 -14.68
C CYS A 429 -23.15 13.24 -14.43
N SER A 430 -23.85 12.19 -14.00
CA SER A 430 -25.25 12.32 -13.57
C SER A 430 -25.33 12.82 -12.13
N ILE A 431 -26.46 13.41 -11.75
CA ILE A 431 -26.66 13.96 -10.39
C ILE A 431 -26.58 12.86 -9.31
N PRO A 432 -27.24 11.69 -9.44
CA PRO A 432 -27.13 10.61 -8.43
C PRO A 432 -25.69 10.15 -8.21
N ILE A 433 -24.96 9.86 -9.30
CA ILE A 433 -23.56 9.40 -9.23
C ILE A 433 -22.68 10.47 -8.61
N ARG A 434 -22.87 11.75 -8.96
CA ARG A 434 -22.09 12.84 -8.38
C ARG A 434 -22.37 13.00 -6.89
N ARG A 435 -23.58 12.72 -6.41
CA ARG A 435 -23.97 12.79 -4.99
C ARG A 435 -23.36 11.63 -4.18
N GLU A 436 -23.38 10.42 -4.71
CA GLU A 436 -22.99 9.21 -3.96
C GLU A 436 -21.50 8.86 -4.08
N VAL A 437 -20.85 9.21 -5.19
CA VAL A 437 -19.45 8.82 -5.47
C VAL A 437 -18.50 9.97 -5.13
N SER A 438 -17.61 9.72 -4.15
CA SER A 438 -16.64 10.69 -3.64
C SER A 438 -15.62 11.17 -4.69
N GLN A 439 -15.33 10.38 -5.74
CA GLN A 439 -14.42 10.71 -6.84
C GLN A 439 -15.07 10.56 -8.24
N CYS A 440 -16.19 11.26 -8.53
CA CYS A 440 -16.81 11.21 -9.89
C CYS A 440 -15.98 11.94 -10.98
N CYS A 441 -15.07 12.87 -10.63
CA CYS A 441 -14.36 13.66 -11.64
C CYS A 441 -13.32 12.79 -12.38
N PRO A 442 -13.43 12.62 -13.72
CA PRO A 442 -12.55 11.76 -14.50
C PRO A 442 -11.12 12.30 -14.61
N TYR A 443 -10.91 13.57 -14.28
CA TYR A 443 -9.57 14.16 -14.24
C TYR A 443 -8.90 13.89 -12.90
N CYS A 444 -9.62 14.11 -11.79
CA CYS A 444 -9.11 13.87 -10.44
C CYS A 444 -8.85 12.38 -10.15
N ASN A 445 -9.63 11.47 -10.74
CA ASN A 445 -9.41 10.03 -10.61
C ASN A 445 -8.41 9.46 -11.64
N ASN A 446 -7.81 10.32 -12.48
CA ASN A 446 -6.84 9.96 -13.52
C ASN A 446 -7.38 9.10 -14.69
N ASP A 447 -8.69 9.04 -14.91
CA ASP A 447 -9.29 8.37 -16.08
C ASP A 447 -9.09 9.14 -17.38
N LYS A 448 -9.03 10.48 -17.33
CA LYS A 448 -8.88 11.37 -18.49
C LYS A 448 -7.82 12.44 -18.26
N PRO A 449 -7.09 12.85 -19.33
CA PRO A 449 -6.13 13.95 -19.26
C PRO A 449 -6.82 15.32 -19.27
N LEU A 450 -6.27 16.23 -18.48
CA LEU A 450 -6.58 17.65 -18.40
C LEU A 450 -5.27 18.44 -18.43
N LYS A 451 -5.12 19.26 -19.47
CA LYS A 451 -3.92 20.11 -19.67
C LYS A 451 -3.73 21.03 -18.47
N GLY A 452 -2.50 21.08 -17.94
CA GLY A 452 -2.17 21.91 -16.79
C GLY A 452 -2.63 21.34 -15.43
N TYR A 453 -3.04 20.07 -15.37
CA TYR A 453 -3.44 19.43 -14.12
C TYR A 453 -2.84 18.03 -13.94
N ASN A 454 -3.21 17.06 -14.79
CA ASN A 454 -2.79 15.66 -14.66
C ASN A 454 -2.13 15.12 -15.94
N THR A 455 -1.57 16.02 -16.75
CA THR A 455 -0.90 15.71 -18.01
C THR A 455 0.60 15.53 -17.82
N PHE A 456 1.26 14.84 -18.75
CA PHE A 456 2.67 14.49 -18.60
C PHE A 456 3.60 15.70 -18.54
N ASP A 457 3.41 16.66 -19.44
CA ASP A 457 4.18 17.90 -19.50
C ASP A 457 4.03 18.74 -18.22
N TYR A 458 2.85 18.71 -17.60
CA TYR A 458 2.59 19.45 -16.37
C TYR A 458 3.15 18.76 -15.11
N LEU A 459 2.94 17.45 -14.96
CA LEU A 459 3.38 16.71 -13.77
C LEU A 459 4.88 16.44 -13.77
N TYR A 460 5.49 16.29 -14.94
CA TYR A 460 6.91 15.95 -15.08
C TYR A 460 7.60 16.83 -16.14
N PRO A 461 7.69 18.15 -15.92
CA PRO A 461 8.21 19.11 -16.91
C PRO A 461 9.68 18.84 -17.27
N GLU A 462 10.48 18.36 -16.30
CA GLU A 462 11.87 17.98 -16.53
C GLU A 462 11.99 16.76 -17.43
N LEU A 463 11.17 15.73 -17.19
CA LEU A 463 11.16 14.52 -18.00
C LEU A 463 10.59 14.77 -19.40
N ALA A 464 9.64 15.70 -19.52
CA ALA A 464 9.07 16.15 -20.78
C ALA A 464 10.13 16.75 -21.73
N LYS A 465 11.27 17.26 -21.22
CA LYS A 465 12.40 17.73 -22.05
C LYS A 465 13.02 16.62 -22.91
N LEU A 466 12.88 15.35 -22.48
CA LEU A 466 13.34 14.19 -23.25
C LEU A 466 12.33 13.77 -24.33
N TRP A 467 11.16 14.39 -24.42
CA TRP A 467 10.17 14.06 -25.44
C TRP A 467 10.68 14.44 -26.84
N ALA A 468 10.70 13.47 -27.75
CA ALA A 468 11.11 13.76 -29.12
C ALA A 468 9.99 14.45 -29.91
N PRO A 469 10.33 15.40 -30.81
CA PRO A 469 9.35 16.15 -31.60
C PRO A 469 8.58 15.27 -32.61
N ASN A 470 9.13 14.12 -32.99
CA ASN A 470 8.56 13.23 -34.01
C ASN A 470 7.52 12.25 -33.44
N ASN A 471 7.10 12.39 -32.18
CA ASN A 471 6.04 11.58 -31.63
C ASN A 471 4.70 11.90 -32.31
N LYS A 472 3.96 10.85 -32.69
CA LYS A 472 2.62 10.98 -33.29
C LYS A 472 1.54 11.43 -32.31
N VAL A 473 1.82 11.34 -31.02
CA VAL A 473 0.91 11.61 -29.91
C VAL A 473 1.37 12.89 -29.23
N SER A 474 0.43 13.80 -28.95
CA SER A 474 0.74 15.04 -28.22
C SER A 474 1.13 14.73 -26.78
N ILE A 475 2.08 15.51 -26.26
CA ILE A 475 2.61 15.36 -24.90
C ILE A 475 1.54 15.57 -23.82
N ASP A 476 0.50 16.34 -24.12
CA ASP A 476 -0.61 16.69 -23.23
C ASP A 476 -1.86 15.79 -23.40
N SER A 477 -1.80 14.76 -24.24
CA SER A 477 -2.98 13.94 -24.56
C SER A 477 -3.19 12.71 -23.66
N PHE A 478 -2.40 12.55 -22.59
CA PHE A 478 -2.48 11.38 -21.72
C PHE A 478 -2.06 11.72 -20.28
N VAL A 479 -2.51 10.87 -19.35
CA VAL A 479 -2.15 10.95 -17.92
C VAL A 479 -0.89 10.11 -17.69
N PRO A 480 0.16 10.66 -17.05
CA PRO A 480 1.45 9.98 -16.88
C PRO A 480 1.39 8.94 -15.75
N LEU A 481 0.70 7.83 -16.00
CA LEU A 481 0.60 6.71 -15.07
C LEU A 481 1.62 5.62 -15.40
N LEU A 482 2.08 4.87 -14.38
CA LEU A 482 2.89 3.66 -14.57
C LEU A 482 2.15 2.55 -15.35
N THR A 483 0.85 2.71 -15.54
CA THR A 483 0.01 1.84 -16.35
C THR A 483 0.03 2.17 -17.84
N GLU A 484 0.55 3.33 -18.26
CA GLU A 484 0.69 3.74 -19.67
C GLU A 484 1.80 2.92 -20.36
N LYS A 485 1.40 2.04 -21.29
CA LYS A 485 2.30 1.05 -21.92
C LYS A 485 2.69 1.41 -23.34
N ARG A 486 2.21 2.54 -23.87
CA ARG A 486 2.59 3.04 -25.19
C ARG A 486 4.09 3.35 -25.21
N PHE A 487 4.70 3.03 -26.35
CA PHE A 487 6.06 3.41 -26.65
C PHE A 487 6.05 4.82 -27.21
N TYR A 488 6.98 5.63 -26.71
CA TYR A 488 7.23 6.96 -27.23
C TYR A 488 8.70 7.08 -27.62
N LEU A 489 8.97 7.99 -28.53
CA LEU A 489 10.31 8.36 -28.92
C LEU A 489 10.86 9.37 -27.92
N TRP A 490 12.04 9.08 -27.37
CA TRP A 490 12.75 9.91 -26.42
C TRP A 490 14.06 10.38 -27.07
N ARG A 491 14.48 11.60 -26.78
CA ARG A 491 15.76 12.15 -27.22
C ARG A 491 16.52 12.70 -26.03
N CYS A 492 17.65 12.08 -25.71
CA CYS A 492 18.56 12.61 -24.71
C CYS A 492 19.15 13.94 -25.20
N LYS A 493 19.14 14.99 -24.36
CA LYS A 493 19.73 16.30 -24.72
C LYS A 493 21.25 16.33 -24.59
N GLU A 494 21.82 15.43 -23.81
CA GLU A 494 23.26 15.37 -23.50
C GLU A 494 24.03 14.59 -24.56
N CYS A 495 23.58 13.39 -24.90
CA CYS A 495 24.23 12.55 -25.92
C CYS A 495 23.53 12.57 -27.28
N ASN A 496 22.42 13.31 -27.44
CA ASN A 496 21.58 13.37 -28.64
C ASN A 496 21.04 12.02 -29.16
N PHE A 497 21.17 10.94 -28.37
CA PHE A 497 20.68 9.63 -28.74
C PHE A 497 19.15 9.58 -28.68
N GLU A 498 18.53 9.14 -29.77
CA GLU A 498 17.10 8.89 -29.86
C GLU A 498 16.81 7.41 -29.63
N PHE A 499 15.85 7.13 -28.74
CA PHE A 499 15.50 5.77 -28.38
C PHE A 499 14.00 5.62 -28.17
N HIS A 500 13.47 4.44 -28.51
CA HIS A 500 12.07 4.11 -28.31
C HIS A 500 11.94 3.34 -27.01
N GLU A 501 11.14 3.86 -26.09
CA GLU A 501 10.91 3.19 -24.82
C GLU A 501 9.50 3.46 -24.30
N ARG A 502 9.01 2.55 -23.45
CA ARG A 502 7.70 2.71 -22.81
C ARG A 502 7.73 3.87 -21.82
N PHE A 503 6.64 4.65 -21.83
CA PHE A 503 6.44 5.72 -20.86
C PHE A 503 6.60 5.23 -19.42
N SER A 504 5.94 4.13 -19.07
CA SER A 504 6.00 3.56 -17.72
C SER A 504 7.43 3.24 -17.25
N ILE A 505 8.32 2.84 -18.15
CA ILE A 505 9.71 2.48 -17.80
C ILE A 505 10.51 3.75 -17.50
N ILE A 506 10.40 4.76 -18.38
CA ILE A 506 11.09 6.04 -18.21
C ILE A 506 10.58 6.79 -16.98
N LEU A 507 9.26 6.82 -16.77
CA LEU A 507 8.68 7.39 -15.56
C LEU A 507 9.11 6.63 -14.29
N ASN A 508 9.11 5.29 -14.29
CA ASN A 508 9.54 4.52 -13.12
C ASN A 508 11.01 4.73 -12.79
N LYS A 509 11.89 4.80 -13.80
CA LYS A 509 13.29 5.15 -13.58
C LYS A 509 13.43 6.54 -12.98
N TYR A 510 12.69 7.52 -13.49
CA TYR A 510 12.73 8.90 -13.02
C TYR A 510 12.26 9.03 -11.57
N LEU A 511 11.18 8.32 -11.20
CA LEU A 511 10.64 8.34 -9.83
C LEU A 511 11.55 7.67 -8.79
N ASN A 512 12.31 6.65 -9.19
CA ASN A 512 13.24 5.94 -8.30
C ASN A 512 14.67 6.51 -8.33
N SER A 513 14.94 7.55 -9.13
CA SER A 513 16.24 8.21 -9.16
C SER A 513 16.32 9.26 -8.04
N GLU A 514 17.32 9.13 -7.17
CA GLU A 514 17.59 10.09 -6.10
C GLU A 514 18.06 11.45 -6.64
N THR A 515 18.79 11.44 -7.76
CA THR A 515 19.37 12.64 -8.39
C THR A 515 18.45 13.29 -9.40
N LYS A 516 17.45 12.54 -9.90
CA LYS A 516 16.55 12.90 -11.02
C LYS A 516 17.28 13.34 -12.28
N ASP A 517 18.52 12.90 -12.46
CA ASP A 517 19.33 13.23 -13.64
C ASP A 517 18.75 12.54 -14.89
N LEU A 518 18.46 13.34 -15.92
CA LEU A 518 17.93 12.88 -17.20
C LEU A 518 18.91 11.94 -17.94
N LYS A 519 20.21 11.97 -17.59
CA LYS A 519 21.21 11.01 -18.11
C LYS A 519 20.90 9.57 -17.70
N GLU A 520 20.40 9.36 -16.48
CA GLU A 520 20.07 8.02 -15.98
C GLU A 520 18.85 7.41 -16.71
N MET A 521 18.04 8.25 -17.35
CA MET A 521 16.92 7.82 -18.18
C MET A 521 17.35 7.37 -19.57
N CYS A 522 18.53 7.81 -20.03
CA CYS A 522 19.12 7.40 -21.29
C CYS A 522 19.86 6.05 -21.10
N PRO A 523 19.46 4.99 -21.84
CA PRO A 523 20.13 3.69 -21.74
C PRO A 523 21.64 3.76 -22.02
N PHE A 524 22.05 4.63 -22.94
CA PHE A 524 23.46 4.79 -23.31
C PHE A 524 24.29 5.43 -22.19
N CYS A 525 23.79 6.47 -21.53
CA CYS A 525 24.53 7.15 -20.47
C CYS A 525 24.59 6.32 -19.18
N ALA A 526 23.53 5.55 -18.88
CA ALA A 526 23.50 4.66 -17.72
C ALA A 526 24.54 3.53 -17.79
N GLU A 527 24.74 2.94 -18.97
CA GLU A 527 25.74 1.88 -19.17
C GLU A 527 27.19 2.36 -19.01
N LEU A 528 27.46 3.66 -19.18
CA LEU A 528 28.79 4.24 -18.98
C LEU A 528 29.15 4.38 -17.49
N LYS A 529 28.15 4.61 -16.62
CA LYS A 529 28.33 4.85 -15.18
C LYS A 529 28.66 3.56 -14.41
N GLU A 530 27.99 2.45 -14.70
CA GLU A 530 28.21 1.15 -14.02
C GLU A 530 29.59 0.51 -14.28
N ARG A 531 30.34 1.00 -15.27
CA ARG A 531 31.62 0.41 -15.69
C ARG A 531 32.86 1.01 -15.02
N GLN A 532 32.72 2.10 -14.26
CA GLN A 532 33.86 2.76 -13.59
C GLN A 532 34.25 2.15 -12.24
N ASP A 533 33.42 1.29 -11.63
CA ASP A 533 33.59 0.88 -10.22
C ASP A 533 34.31 -0.47 -9.97
N ASN A 534 34.87 -1.16 -10.97
CA ASN A 534 35.55 -2.45 -10.71
C ASN A 534 36.76 -2.73 -11.61
N ILE A 535 37.94 -2.74 -10.99
CA ILE A 535 39.32 -2.94 -11.52
C ILE A 535 40.00 -1.62 -11.92
N SER A 536 41.16 -1.34 -11.31
CA SER A 536 42.03 -0.23 -11.72
C SER A 536 42.45 -0.46 -13.17
N PHE A 537 41.92 0.37 -14.07
CA PHE A 537 42.25 0.34 -15.50
C PHE A 537 43.77 0.36 -15.73
N GLU A 538 44.49 1.05 -14.85
CA GLU A 538 45.96 1.18 -14.84
C GLU A 538 46.69 -0.18 -14.84
N ASP A 539 46.29 -1.12 -13.97
CA ASP A 539 46.93 -2.44 -13.88
C ASP A 539 46.68 -3.30 -15.11
N LEU A 540 45.53 -3.10 -15.75
CA LEU A 540 45.17 -3.80 -16.98
C LEU A 540 46.00 -3.27 -18.16
N MET A 541 46.22 -1.95 -18.21
CA MET A 541 46.99 -1.28 -19.25
C MET A 541 48.48 -1.61 -19.20
N ASN A 542 49.04 -1.85 -18.01
CA ASN A 542 50.42 -2.31 -17.85
C ASN A 542 50.73 -3.64 -18.56
N GLU A 543 49.71 -4.45 -18.83
CA GLU A 543 49.84 -5.72 -19.55
C GLU A 543 49.34 -5.65 -21.00
N TRP A 544 48.95 -4.47 -21.53
CA TRP A 544 48.44 -4.31 -22.88
C TRP A 544 49.57 -4.26 -23.91
N ASP A 545 49.46 -5.01 -25.01
CA ASP A 545 50.40 -4.92 -26.12
C ASP A 545 49.96 -3.87 -27.14
N TYR A 546 50.42 -2.63 -26.96
CA TYR A 546 50.07 -1.49 -27.81
C TYR A 546 50.44 -1.68 -29.29
N LEU A 547 51.55 -2.36 -29.57
CA LEU A 547 52.00 -2.58 -30.95
C LEU A 547 51.10 -3.59 -31.66
N ASN A 548 50.78 -4.71 -31.00
CA ASN A 548 49.95 -5.76 -31.60
C ASN A 548 48.45 -5.45 -31.60
N ASN A 549 48.00 -4.47 -30.81
CA ASN A 549 46.60 -4.04 -30.75
C ASN A 549 46.30 -2.73 -31.50
N LEU A 550 47.30 -2.11 -32.15
CA LEU A 550 47.16 -0.81 -32.82
C LEU A 550 45.97 -0.72 -33.79
N ILE A 551 45.67 -1.81 -34.50
CA ILE A 551 44.61 -1.90 -35.51
C ILE A 551 43.29 -2.46 -34.91
N LEU A 552 43.34 -2.99 -33.69
CA LEU A 552 42.19 -3.64 -33.03
C LEU A 552 41.34 -2.66 -32.21
N GLY A 553 41.90 -1.49 -31.87
CA GLY A 553 41.16 -0.39 -31.25
C GLY A 553 41.91 0.24 -30.08
N ASP A 554 41.49 1.45 -29.73
CA ASP A 554 42.04 2.23 -28.62
C ASP A 554 41.59 1.62 -27.27
N PRO A 555 42.52 1.18 -26.41
CA PRO A 555 42.18 0.52 -25.15
C PRO A 555 41.30 1.38 -24.22
N GLU A 556 41.37 2.71 -24.28
CA GLU A 556 40.53 3.60 -23.47
C GLU A 556 39.08 3.69 -23.98
N ARG A 557 38.84 3.28 -25.23
CA ARG A 557 37.53 3.35 -25.90
C ARG A 557 36.87 1.98 -26.07
N ILE A 558 37.57 0.90 -25.71
CA ILE A 558 37.07 -0.46 -25.85
C ILE A 558 36.23 -0.86 -24.63
N PRO A 559 34.98 -1.32 -24.82
CA PRO A 559 34.17 -1.87 -23.75
C PRO A 559 34.80 -3.12 -23.11
N ASN A 560 34.99 -3.13 -21.79
CA ASN A 560 35.58 -4.27 -21.07
C ASN A 560 34.77 -5.58 -21.12
N ASN A 561 33.52 -5.53 -21.59
CA ASN A 561 32.65 -6.70 -21.80
C ASN A 561 32.77 -7.30 -23.22
N THR A 562 33.66 -6.76 -24.05
CA THR A 562 33.87 -7.27 -25.38
C THR A 562 34.44 -8.69 -25.35
N GLN A 563 33.90 -9.54 -26.22
CA GLN A 563 34.43 -10.88 -26.49
C GLN A 563 35.58 -10.83 -27.50
N LEU A 564 35.90 -9.64 -28.03
CA LEU A 564 37.06 -9.45 -28.89
C LEU A 564 38.34 -9.75 -28.12
N ARG A 565 39.22 -10.51 -28.78
CA ARG A 565 40.46 -11.00 -28.19
C ARG A 565 41.63 -10.09 -28.56
N PHE A 566 42.27 -9.54 -27.54
CA PHE A 566 43.42 -8.64 -27.66
C PHE A 566 44.70 -9.32 -27.19
N TRP A 567 45.83 -8.74 -27.58
CA TRP A 567 47.17 -9.18 -27.20
C TRP A 567 47.58 -8.60 -25.85
N TRP A 568 48.14 -9.45 -25.01
CA TRP A 568 48.60 -9.10 -23.67
C TRP A 568 50.03 -9.55 -23.44
N ILE A 569 50.76 -8.75 -22.68
CA ILE A 569 52.09 -9.02 -22.14
C ILE A 569 51.92 -9.69 -20.78
N CYS A 570 52.57 -10.83 -20.54
CA CYS A 570 52.47 -11.51 -19.25
C CYS A 570 53.23 -10.76 -18.16
N LYS A 571 52.58 -10.54 -17.02
CA LYS A 571 53.20 -9.96 -15.81
C LYS A 571 54.41 -10.75 -15.30
N ASN A 572 54.43 -12.07 -15.44
CA ASN A 572 55.47 -12.95 -14.90
C ASN A 572 56.64 -13.20 -15.86
N ASN A 573 56.46 -12.98 -17.15
CA ASN A 573 57.54 -13.05 -18.14
C ASN A 573 57.25 -12.09 -19.30
N PRO A 574 58.00 -10.99 -19.44
CA PRO A 574 57.85 -10.02 -20.53
C PRO A 574 58.08 -10.58 -21.93
N GLU A 575 58.55 -11.82 -22.10
CA GLU A 575 58.65 -12.47 -23.42
C GLU A 575 57.35 -13.17 -23.83
N HIS A 576 56.44 -13.44 -22.89
CA HIS A 576 55.19 -14.13 -23.19
C HIS A 576 54.14 -13.13 -23.71
N ARG A 577 53.69 -13.33 -24.94
CA ARG A 577 52.55 -12.64 -25.56
C ARG A 577 51.40 -13.60 -25.77
N TYR A 578 50.24 -13.31 -25.19
CA TYR A 578 49.08 -14.19 -25.27
C TYR A 578 47.82 -13.42 -25.61
N ARG A 579 46.88 -14.11 -26.27
CA ARG A 579 45.66 -13.49 -26.79
C ARG A 579 44.45 -13.93 -25.98
N MET A 580 43.71 -12.98 -25.42
CA MET A 580 42.53 -13.26 -24.58
C MET A 580 41.54 -12.10 -24.61
N ALA A 581 40.26 -12.38 -24.41
CA ALA A 581 39.25 -11.34 -24.26
C ALA A 581 39.42 -10.60 -22.93
N ILE A 582 39.12 -9.31 -22.90
CA ILE A 582 39.21 -8.49 -21.67
C ILE A 582 38.32 -9.08 -20.57
N VAL A 583 37.10 -9.50 -20.92
CA VAL A 583 36.15 -10.14 -20.01
C VAL A 583 36.71 -11.42 -19.36
N ASP A 584 37.39 -12.26 -20.15
CA ASP A 584 38.01 -13.50 -19.66
C ASP A 584 39.24 -13.21 -18.79
N LYS A 585 40.01 -12.16 -19.11
CA LYS A 585 41.15 -11.72 -18.30
C LYS A 585 40.71 -11.25 -16.93
N ILE A 586 39.71 -10.38 -16.90
CA ILE A 586 39.08 -9.88 -15.69
C ILE A 586 38.54 -11.04 -14.84
N ALA A 587 37.87 -12.02 -15.47
CA ALA A 587 37.36 -13.19 -14.76
C ALA A 587 38.47 -14.09 -14.18
N ASN A 588 39.59 -14.28 -14.90
CA ASN A 588 40.73 -15.08 -14.42
C ASN A 588 41.43 -14.38 -13.24
N VAL A 589 41.65 -13.07 -13.33
CA VAL A 589 42.24 -12.28 -12.23
C VAL A 589 41.35 -12.33 -10.98
N LYS A 590 40.03 -12.15 -11.13
CA LYS A 590 39.07 -12.26 -10.01
C LYS A 590 39.05 -13.65 -9.35
N ARG A 591 39.41 -14.70 -10.09
CA ARG A 591 39.44 -16.09 -9.60
C ARG A 591 40.84 -16.54 -9.14
N SER A 592 41.83 -15.64 -9.12
CA SER A 592 43.23 -15.95 -8.81
C SER A 592 43.81 -17.05 -9.70
N ILE A 593 43.38 -17.09 -10.97
CA ILE A 593 43.86 -18.02 -12.00
C ILE A 593 44.87 -17.29 -12.88
N GLU A 594 46.04 -17.89 -13.11
CA GLU A 594 47.06 -17.36 -14.03
C GLU A 594 46.47 -17.20 -15.45
N PRO A 595 46.33 -15.95 -15.97
CA PRO A 595 45.74 -15.70 -17.27
C PRO A 595 46.68 -16.05 -18.43
N CYS A 596 48.00 -16.00 -18.23
CA CYS A 596 48.96 -16.32 -19.29
C CYS A 596 48.96 -17.81 -19.59
N ILE A 597 48.56 -18.17 -20.82
CA ILE A 597 48.50 -19.56 -21.29
C ILE A 597 49.86 -20.30 -21.21
N PHE A 598 50.98 -19.58 -21.32
CA PHE A 598 52.32 -20.16 -21.23
C PHE A 598 52.75 -20.43 -19.77
N CYS A 599 52.26 -19.64 -18.83
CA CYS A 599 52.51 -19.79 -17.40
C CYS A 599 51.55 -20.82 -16.76
N LYS A 600 50.38 -21.01 -17.37
CA LYS A 600 49.33 -21.96 -16.97
C LYS A 600 49.77 -23.41 -17.25
N GLY A 601 50.64 -23.95 -16.39
CA GLY A 601 51.09 -25.35 -16.47
C GLY A 601 52.39 -25.68 -15.74
N ARG A 602 53.15 -24.71 -15.24
CA ARG A 602 54.41 -24.97 -14.51
C ARG A 602 54.20 -24.95 -13.00
N ARG A 603 53.75 -26.07 -12.42
CA ARG A 603 53.95 -26.39 -10.99
C ARG A 603 54.72 -27.72 -10.89
N ARG A 604 56.03 -27.68 -10.58
CA ARG A 604 56.78 -28.86 -10.13
C ARG A 604 56.79 -28.88 -8.60
N LYS A 605 56.56 -30.06 -8.00
CA LYS A 605 56.70 -30.25 -6.55
C LYS A 605 58.17 -30.06 -6.13
N ARG A 606 58.36 -29.45 -4.95
CA ARG A 606 59.65 -29.00 -4.41
C ARG A 606 60.72 -30.11 -4.31
N GLU A 607 60.27 -31.35 -4.21
CA GLU A 607 61.06 -32.59 -4.13
C GLU A 607 61.84 -32.95 -5.41
N HIS A 608 61.59 -32.29 -6.55
CA HIS A 608 62.31 -32.53 -7.81
C HIS A 608 63.48 -31.56 -8.09
N PHE A 609 63.93 -30.82 -7.07
CA PHE A 609 65.14 -29.99 -7.18
C PHE A 609 66.39 -30.83 -6.85
N VAL A 610 67.23 -31.12 -7.85
CA VAL A 610 68.59 -31.63 -7.62
C VAL A 610 69.50 -30.42 -7.34
N PRO A 611 70.21 -30.33 -6.20
CA PRO A 611 71.04 -29.18 -5.89
C PRO A 611 72.35 -29.26 -6.68
N TYR A 612 72.63 -28.23 -7.49
CA TYR A 612 73.94 -28.06 -8.12
C TYR A 612 74.94 -27.51 -7.09
N ARG A 613 76.01 -28.27 -6.81
CA ARG A 613 77.17 -27.73 -6.09
C ARG A 613 77.87 -26.72 -7.00
N LYS A 614 77.98 -25.48 -6.53
CA LYS A 614 78.87 -24.47 -7.13
C LYS A 614 80.33 -24.91 -6.92
N ILE A 615 81.11 -24.91 -7.99
CA ILE A 615 82.57 -24.75 -7.92
C ILE A 615 82.85 -23.25 -8.01
#